data_AF-A0A7H9B6Y2-F1
#
_entry.id   AF-A0A7H9B6Y2-F1
#
_cell.length_a   1.000
_cell.length_b   1.000
_cell.length_c   1.000
_cell.angle_alpha   90.00
_cell.angle_beta   90.00
_cell.angle_gamma   90.00
#
_symmetry.space_group_name_H-M   'P 1'
#
loop_
_entity.id
_entity.type
_entity.pdbx_description
1 polymer ?
#
loop_
_entity_poly.entity_id
_entity_poly.type
_entity_poly.pdbx_seq_one_letter_code
_entity_poly.pdbx_strand_id
1 'polypeptide(L)'
;MEIEQKWEKSNRMNKDLERMSSTLYKMFPTFDSDSFRARENLSEIPVPQKALSSRFLTIAESEPFGPIDAAKILDLEPAATTLEKLSAVGEHSLGHTARKAENVKVIYGEVRSGEKAMFKFTNTRVGQTGFRYGSGNRDSKKDRKIGFNELGKMIYI
;
A
#
# COMPACT_ATOMS: atom_id res chain seq x y z
N MET A 1 2.37 19.53 -6.76
CA MET A 1 2.64 20.86 -6.18
C MET A 1 4.03 20.99 -5.56
N GLU A 2 4.41 20.28 -4.47
CA GLU A 2 5.71 20.52 -3.81
C GLU A 2 6.93 20.28 -4.73
N ILE A 3 6.90 19.21 -5.53
CA ILE A 3 7.99 18.88 -6.46
C ILE A 3 8.07 19.90 -7.60
N GLU A 4 6.92 20.35 -8.13
CA GLU A 4 6.87 21.35 -9.20
C GLU A 4 7.46 22.67 -8.74
N GLN A 5 7.08 23.15 -7.55
CA GLN A 5 7.66 24.34 -6.93
C GLN A 5 9.18 24.21 -6.71
N LYS A 6 9.65 23.02 -6.34
CA LYS A 6 11.09 22.75 -6.20
C LYS A 6 11.81 22.82 -7.56
N TRP A 7 11.18 22.30 -8.61
CA TRP A 7 11.74 22.31 -9.96
C TRP A 7 11.84 23.71 -10.54
N GLU A 8 10.80 24.53 -10.35
CA GLU A 8 10.80 25.95 -10.70
C GLU A 8 11.92 26.70 -9.98
N LYS A 9 12.05 26.53 -8.65
CA LYS A 9 13.15 27.14 -7.88
C LYS A 9 14.54 26.73 -8.36
N SER A 10 14.67 25.50 -8.89
CA SER A 10 15.92 24.98 -9.42
C SER A 10 16.14 25.24 -10.91
N ASN A 11 15.27 26.03 -11.57
CA ASN A 11 15.29 26.29 -13.02
C ASN A 11 15.37 25.01 -13.88
N ARG A 12 14.68 23.96 -13.44
CA ARG A 12 14.60 22.67 -14.16
C ARG A 12 13.42 22.57 -15.12
N MET A 13 12.57 23.60 -15.14
CA MET A 13 11.44 23.68 -16.06
C MET A 13 11.90 24.25 -17.40
N ASN A 14 11.91 23.42 -18.43
CA ASN A 14 12.29 23.82 -19.79
C ASN A 14 11.05 24.16 -20.62
N LYS A 15 11.21 25.04 -21.62
CA LYS A 15 10.12 25.47 -22.52
C LYS A 15 9.45 24.30 -23.26
N ASP A 16 10.19 23.23 -23.55
CA ASP A 16 9.62 22.05 -24.21
C ASP A 16 8.74 21.22 -23.26
N LEU A 17 9.07 21.19 -21.96
CA LEU A 17 8.21 20.56 -20.95
C LEU A 17 6.92 21.35 -20.75
N GLU A 18 6.98 22.68 -20.78
CA GLU A 18 5.80 23.56 -20.74
C GLU A 18 4.91 23.38 -21.98
N ARG A 19 5.53 23.26 -23.16
CA ARG A 19 4.79 22.95 -24.39
C ARG A 19 4.10 21.60 -24.28
N MET A 20 4.82 20.56 -23.82
CA MET A 20 4.27 19.22 -23.62
C MET A 20 3.12 19.20 -22.59
N SER A 21 3.28 19.87 -21.45
CA SER A 21 2.22 19.94 -20.44
C SER A 21 0.99 20.66 -20.99
N SER A 22 1.18 21.74 -21.76
CA SER A 22 0.09 22.48 -22.38
C SER A 22 -0.67 21.68 -23.44
N THR A 23 0.02 20.82 -24.22
CA THR A 23 -0.63 19.95 -25.20
C THR A 23 -1.41 18.84 -24.51
N LEU A 24 -0.84 18.20 -23.47
CA LEU A 24 -1.53 17.17 -22.69
C LEU A 24 -2.77 17.73 -22.00
N TYR A 25 -2.68 18.92 -21.40
CA TYR A 25 -3.82 19.59 -20.75
C TYR A 25 -4.98 19.85 -21.73
N LYS A 26 -4.67 20.17 -22.99
CA LYS A 26 -5.69 20.39 -24.03
C LYS A 26 -6.26 19.10 -24.61
N MET A 27 -5.55 17.98 -24.51
CA MET A 27 -6.00 16.68 -25.03
C MET A 27 -6.92 15.96 -24.05
N PHE A 28 -6.65 16.05 -22.74
CA PHE A 28 -7.43 15.36 -21.73
C PHE A 28 -8.63 16.20 -21.26
N PRO A 29 -9.76 15.57 -20.92
CA PRO A 29 -10.88 16.28 -20.32
C PRO A 29 -10.47 16.82 -18.95
N THR A 30 -10.91 18.04 -18.64
CA THR A 30 -10.65 18.65 -17.33
C THR A 30 -11.61 18.10 -16.28
N PHE A 31 -11.10 17.87 -15.08
CA PHE A 31 -11.92 17.52 -13.93
C PHE A 31 -12.76 18.73 -13.51
N ASP A 32 -14.07 18.54 -13.44
CA ASP A 32 -15.03 19.54 -12.95
C ASP A 32 -15.56 19.09 -11.59
N SER A 33 -15.21 19.85 -10.54
CA SER A 33 -15.63 19.54 -9.17
C SER A 33 -17.13 19.68 -8.95
N ASP A 34 -17.84 20.47 -9.75
CA ASP A 34 -19.26 20.75 -9.55
C ASP A 34 -20.15 19.73 -10.27
N SER A 35 -19.61 19.09 -11.31
CA SER A 35 -20.30 18.02 -12.04
C SER A 35 -20.26 16.70 -11.25
N PHE A 36 -21.43 16.24 -10.79
CA PHE A 36 -21.57 14.94 -10.11
C PHE A 36 -21.04 13.76 -10.92
N ARG A 37 -21.09 13.83 -12.26
CA ARG A 37 -20.61 12.75 -13.16
C ARG A 37 -19.09 12.73 -13.31
N ALA A 38 -18.41 13.85 -13.06
CA ALA A 38 -16.97 13.94 -13.14
C ALA A 38 -16.27 13.56 -11.82
N ARG A 39 -17.02 13.53 -10.70
CA ARG A 39 -16.50 13.12 -9.40
C ARG A 39 -16.20 11.62 -9.38
N GLU A 40 -15.01 11.29 -8.87
CA GLU A 40 -14.61 9.91 -8.62
C GLU A 40 -15.44 9.28 -7.49
N ASN A 41 -15.60 7.96 -7.53
CA ASN A 41 -16.34 7.23 -6.51
C ASN A 41 -15.44 6.91 -5.30
N LEU A 42 -15.63 7.67 -4.21
CA LEU A 42 -14.85 7.51 -2.98
C LEU A 42 -15.29 6.32 -2.11
N SER A 43 -16.28 5.54 -2.56
CA SER A 43 -16.82 4.39 -1.82
C SER A 43 -16.39 3.03 -2.38
N GLU A 44 -15.46 3.01 -3.33
CA GLU A 44 -14.96 1.77 -3.92
C GLU A 44 -14.07 1.01 -2.95
N ILE A 45 -14.46 -0.23 -2.66
CA ILE A 45 -13.68 -1.16 -1.85
C ILE A 45 -13.19 -2.34 -2.71
N PRO A 46 -11.95 -2.84 -2.48
CA PRO A 46 -11.46 -4.00 -3.19
C PRO A 46 -12.25 -5.24 -2.77
N VAL A 47 -12.68 -6.04 -3.75
CA VAL A 47 -13.53 -7.22 -3.51
C VAL A 47 -12.68 -8.39 -3.00
N PRO A 48 -12.95 -8.93 -1.79
CA PRO A 48 -12.22 -10.07 -1.25
C PRO A 48 -12.67 -11.38 -1.91
N GLN A 49 -11.77 -12.36 -2.02
CA GLN A 49 -12.05 -13.67 -2.64
C GLN A 49 -13.27 -14.37 -2.02
N LYS A 50 -13.47 -14.26 -0.71
CA LYS A 50 -14.61 -14.88 -0.01
C LYS A 50 -15.97 -14.31 -0.46
N ALA A 51 -16.03 -13.03 -0.86
CA ALA A 51 -17.26 -12.39 -1.32
C ALA A 51 -17.60 -12.72 -2.79
N LEU A 52 -16.65 -13.25 -3.58
CA LEU A 52 -16.88 -13.63 -4.97
C LEU A 52 -17.69 -14.94 -5.09
N SER A 53 -17.66 -15.79 -4.05
CA SER A 53 -18.42 -17.04 -4.03
C SER A 53 -19.84 -16.79 -3.50
N SER A 54 -20.85 -17.11 -4.31
CA SER A 54 -22.24 -17.01 -3.91
C SER A 54 -22.59 -18.05 -2.84
N ARG A 55 -23.32 -17.61 -1.82
CA ARG A 55 -23.88 -18.46 -0.77
C ARG A 55 -25.37 -18.14 -0.65
N PHE A 56 -26.18 -19.18 -0.50
CA PHE A 56 -27.62 -19.06 -0.24
C PHE A 56 -27.89 -19.66 1.13
N LEU A 57 -28.71 -18.97 1.92
CA LEU A 57 -29.12 -19.40 3.25
C LEU A 57 -30.62 -19.46 3.33
N THR A 58 -31.14 -20.52 3.94
CA THR A 58 -32.55 -20.65 4.30
C THR A 58 -32.73 -20.07 5.69
N ILE A 59 -33.43 -18.94 5.77
CA ILE A 59 -33.68 -18.19 7.00
C ILE A 59 -35.18 -18.24 7.26
N ALA A 60 -35.61 -18.12 8.51
CA ALA A 60 -37.04 -18.00 8.81
C ALA A 60 -37.62 -16.74 8.16
N GLU A 61 -38.86 -16.80 7.67
CA GLU A 61 -39.51 -15.70 6.95
C GLU A 61 -39.58 -14.39 7.76
N SER A 62 -39.59 -14.50 9.09
CA SER A 62 -39.64 -13.37 10.02
C SER A 62 -38.27 -12.85 10.45
N GLU A 63 -37.16 -13.52 10.09
CA GLU A 63 -35.82 -13.16 10.54
C GLU A 63 -35.19 -12.12 9.59
N PRO A 64 -34.80 -10.93 10.10
CA PRO A 64 -34.17 -9.91 9.28
C PRO A 64 -32.74 -10.32 8.91
N PHE A 65 -32.34 -10.03 7.67
CA PHE A 65 -30.99 -10.31 7.19
C PHE A 65 -30.30 -9.03 6.70
N GLY A 66 -29.30 -8.56 7.46
CA GLY A 66 -28.57 -7.33 7.16
C GLY A 66 -27.17 -7.54 6.56
N PRO A 67 -26.51 -6.46 6.12
CA PRO A 67 -25.12 -6.50 5.64
C PRO A 67 -24.11 -6.97 6.70
N ILE A 68 -24.40 -6.73 7.99
CA ILE A 68 -23.56 -7.17 9.11
C ILE A 68 -23.65 -8.70 9.26
N ASP A 69 -24.84 -9.27 9.13
CA ASP A 69 -25.07 -10.71 9.20
C ASP A 69 -24.40 -11.40 8.01
N ALA A 70 -24.54 -10.84 6.81
CA ALA A 70 -23.85 -11.31 5.62
C ALA A 70 -22.32 -11.33 5.78
N ALA A 71 -21.74 -10.26 6.36
CA ALA A 71 -20.31 -10.20 6.64
C ALA A 71 -19.88 -11.28 7.64
N LYS A 72 -20.67 -11.52 8.69
CA LYS A 72 -20.44 -12.59 9.67
C LYS A 72 -20.44 -13.98 9.05
N ILE A 73 -21.36 -14.25 8.12
CA ILE A 73 -21.42 -15.53 7.39
C ILE A 73 -20.20 -15.74 6.49
N LEU A 74 -19.68 -14.66 5.91
CA LEU A 74 -18.49 -14.70 5.06
C LEU A 74 -17.18 -14.70 5.86
N ASP A 75 -17.25 -14.63 7.20
CA ASP A 75 -16.10 -14.39 8.08
C ASP A 75 -15.25 -13.21 7.59
N LEU A 76 -15.93 -12.09 7.31
CA LEU A 76 -15.37 -10.83 6.86
C LEU A 76 -15.81 -9.68 7.77
N GLU A 77 -15.05 -8.60 7.73
CA GLU A 77 -15.49 -7.33 8.32
C GLU A 77 -16.56 -6.66 7.44
N PRO A 78 -17.51 -5.91 8.00
CA PRO A 78 -18.52 -5.19 7.23
C PRO A 78 -17.91 -4.18 6.25
N ALA A 79 -18.52 -4.01 5.08
CA ALA A 79 -18.04 -3.12 4.01
C ALA A 79 -17.77 -1.68 4.50
N ALA A 80 -18.66 -1.11 5.31
CA ALA A 80 -18.48 0.22 5.90
C ALA A 80 -17.18 0.33 6.72
N THR A 81 -16.89 -0.67 7.56
CA THR A 81 -15.65 -0.67 8.37
C THR A 81 -14.40 -0.82 7.52
N THR A 82 -14.47 -1.56 6.41
CA THR A 82 -13.34 -1.67 5.47
C THR A 82 -13.09 -0.37 4.71
N LEU A 83 -14.15 0.36 4.33
CA LEU A 83 -14.06 1.67 3.70
C LEU A 83 -13.44 2.69 4.67
N GLU A 84 -13.89 2.72 5.92
CA GLU A 84 -13.31 3.58 6.96
C GLU A 84 -11.82 3.30 7.18
N LYS A 85 -11.39 2.04 7.14
CA LYS A 85 -9.97 1.69 7.23
C LYS A 85 -9.19 2.16 6.01
N LEU A 86 -9.76 2.08 4.80
CA LEU A 86 -9.12 2.55 3.58
C LEU A 86 -8.99 4.08 3.56
N SER A 87 -10.02 4.79 4.02
CA SER A 87 -9.98 6.26 4.11
C SER A 87 -9.03 6.76 5.20
N ALA A 88 -8.84 5.99 6.27
CA ALA A 88 -7.94 6.32 7.37
C ALA A 88 -6.46 5.94 7.14
N VAL A 89 -6.17 4.98 6.25
CA VAL A 89 -4.81 4.48 5.96
C VAL A 89 -4.28 4.93 4.58
N GLY A 90 -5.15 5.49 3.74
CA GLY A 90 -4.79 5.95 2.40
C GLY A 90 -3.81 7.12 2.39
N GLU A 91 -3.16 7.37 1.24
CA GLU A 91 -2.20 8.47 1.04
C GLU A 91 -2.80 9.87 1.29
N HIS A 92 -4.13 9.96 1.40
CA HIS A 92 -4.90 11.17 1.67
C HIS A 92 -5.17 11.43 3.17
N SER A 93 -4.83 10.49 4.06
CA SER A 93 -4.98 10.66 5.51
C SER A 93 -3.78 11.46 6.04
N LEU A 94 -3.92 12.78 6.09
CA LEU A 94 -2.99 13.70 6.78
C LEU A 94 -2.89 13.31 8.26
N GLY A 95 -2.02 12.34 8.62
CA GLY A 95 -1.66 12.10 10.02
C GLY A 95 -1.47 10.67 10.52
N HIS A 96 -1.52 9.61 9.70
CA HIS A 96 -1.39 8.24 10.20
C HIS A 96 -0.28 7.41 9.55
N THR A 97 0.95 7.92 9.57
CA THR A 97 2.17 7.07 9.54
C THR A 97 2.54 6.51 10.91
N ALA A 98 1.68 6.63 11.92
CA ALA A 98 1.79 5.81 13.12
C ALA A 98 1.08 4.47 12.85
N ARG A 99 1.68 3.60 12.03
CA ARG A 99 1.58 2.16 12.35
C ARG A 99 1.86 2.09 13.85
N LYS A 100 1.00 1.46 14.65
CA LYS A 100 1.38 1.08 16.01
C LYS A 100 2.69 0.33 15.85
N ALA A 101 3.81 1.03 16.05
CA ALA A 101 5.10 0.42 16.05
C ALA A 101 4.97 -0.51 17.24
N GLU A 102 4.80 -1.81 16.98
CA GLU A 102 5.17 -2.77 18.00
C GLU A 102 6.55 -2.30 18.45
N ASN A 103 6.68 -1.99 19.74
CA ASN A 103 7.89 -1.45 20.32
C ASN A 103 8.94 -2.57 20.27
N VAL A 104 9.50 -2.81 19.09
CA VAL A 104 10.56 -3.77 18.88
C VAL A 104 11.82 -3.12 19.41
N LYS A 105 12.42 -3.76 20.42
CA LYS A 105 13.68 -3.28 20.99
C LYS A 105 14.77 -3.34 19.92
N VAL A 106 15.25 -2.17 19.52
CA VAL A 106 16.38 -2.02 18.59
C VAL A 106 17.56 -1.44 19.36
N ILE A 107 18.71 -2.07 19.22
CA ILE A 107 19.97 -1.64 19.83
C ILE A 107 20.93 -1.29 18.69
N TYR A 108 21.55 -0.12 18.77
CA TYR A 108 22.62 0.31 17.86
C TYR A 108 23.96 0.12 18.56
N GLY A 109 24.94 -0.45 17.85
CA GLY A 109 26.30 -0.58 18.34
C GLY A 109 27.02 0.78 18.42
N GLU A 110 27.99 0.90 19.31
CA GLU A 110 28.91 2.05 19.35
C GLU A 110 29.72 2.09 18.04
N VAL A 111 29.87 3.27 17.45
CA VAL A 111 30.66 3.49 16.22
C VAL A 111 31.96 4.22 16.60
N ARG A 112 33.10 3.55 16.46
CA ARG A 112 34.42 4.13 16.76
C ARG A 112 35.02 4.85 15.55
N SER A 113 35.98 5.73 15.81
CA SER A 113 36.72 6.45 14.77
C SER A 113 37.40 5.47 13.81
N GLY A 114 37.11 5.60 12.51
CA GLY A 114 37.62 4.72 11.45
C GLY A 114 36.64 3.63 10.99
N GLU A 115 35.54 3.41 11.72
CA GLU A 115 34.51 2.45 11.31
C GLU A 115 33.61 3.01 10.20
N LYS A 116 33.24 2.15 9.24
CA LYS A 116 32.51 2.55 8.02
C LYS A 116 31.00 2.37 8.12
N ALA A 117 30.51 1.58 9.08
CA ALA A 117 29.12 1.19 9.17
C ALA A 117 28.69 0.98 10.62
N MET A 118 27.43 1.29 10.89
CA MET A 118 26.79 1.08 12.19
C MET A 118 26.04 -0.26 12.19
N PHE A 119 26.22 -1.06 13.24
CA PHE A 119 25.47 -2.30 13.42
C PHE A 119 24.12 -2.04 14.09
N LYS A 120 23.05 -2.53 13.48
CA LYS A 120 21.68 -2.46 13.99
C LYS A 120 21.22 -3.84 14.42
N PHE A 121 20.91 -4.01 15.70
CA PHE A 121 20.40 -5.26 16.27
C PHE A 121 18.92 -5.10 16.60
N THR A 122 18.09 -5.95 16.00
CA THR A 122 16.63 -5.94 16.20
C THR A 122 16.23 -7.17 17.00
N ASN A 123 15.58 -6.98 18.15
CA ASN A 123 15.12 -8.09 18.98
C ASN A 123 14.00 -8.87 18.28
N THR A 124 14.11 -10.20 18.28
CA THR A 124 13.17 -11.09 17.59
C THR A 124 13.01 -12.42 18.36
N ARG A 125 11.86 -13.09 18.20
CA ARG A 125 11.57 -14.36 18.90
C ARG A 125 12.30 -15.54 18.24
N VAL A 126 12.81 -16.46 19.06
CA VAL A 126 13.45 -17.71 18.58
C VAL A 126 12.44 -18.56 17.80
N GLY A 127 12.87 -19.15 16.69
CA GLY A 127 12.01 -19.95 15.79
C GLY A 127 11.26 -19.16 14.72
N GLN A 128 11.25 -17.82 14.79
CA GLN A 128 10.70 -16.94 13.75
C GLN A 128 11.79 -16.26 12.90
N THR A 129 13.06 -16.50 13.21
CA THR A 129 14.22 -15.86 12.57
C THR A 129 15.23 -16.86 12.01
N GLY A 130 16.04 -16.39 11.06
CA GLY A 130 16.99 -17.21 10.30
C GLY A 130 16.42 -17.74 8.98
N PHE A 131 17.31 -18.20 8.11
CA PHE A 131 16.92 -18.90 6.89
C PHE A 131 16.47 -20.31 7.24
N ARG A 132 15.31 -20.74 6.74
CA ARG A 132 14.78 -22.07 7.01
C ARG A 132 15.65 -23.14 6.36
N TYR A 133 16.00 -24.16 7.12
CA TYR A 133 16.68 -25.35 6.59
C TYR A 133 15.75 -26.14 5.67
N GLY A 134 16.30 -26.71 4.59
CA GLY A 134 15.54 -27.53 3.63
C GLY A 134 14.60 -26.73 2.72
N SER A 135 14.75 -25.42 2.61
CA SER A 135 14.04 -24.63 1.60
C SER A 135 14.50 -25.03 0.18
N GLY A 136 13.55 -25.18 -0.73
CA GLY A 136 13.87 -25.53 -2.12
C GLY A 136 14.55 -24.37 -2.85
N ASN A 137 15.70 -24.63 -3.48
CA ASN A 137 16.36 -23.64 -4.32
C ASN A 137 15.51 -23.37 -5.57
N ARG A 138 15.04 -22.13 -5.73
CA ARG A 138 14.20 -21.71 -6.85
C ARG A 138 14.96 -21.03 -7.98
N ASP A 139 16.28 -20.89 -7.89
CA ASP A 139 17.06 -20.12 -8.88
C ASP A 139 16.97 -20.65 -10.30
N SER A 140 16.81 -21.97 -10.46
CA SER A 140 16.63 -22.63 -11.76
C SER A 140 15.18 -22.65 -12.25
N LYS A 141 14.21 -22.20 -11.44
CA LYS A 141 12.78 -22.21 -11.79
C LYS A 141 12.37 -20.89 -12.45
N LYS A 142 11.37 -20.96 -13.33
CA LYS A 142 10.82 -19.79 -14.04
C LYS A 142 10.26 -18.74 -13.07
N ASP A 143 9.70 -19.18 -11.96
CA ASP A 143 9.12 -18.34 -10.92
C ASP A 143 10.11 -18.02 -9.79
N ARG A 144 11.38 -17.84 -10.15
CA ARG A 144 12.41 -17.32 -9.25
C ARG A 144 12.04 -15.91 -8.77
N LYS A 145 12.39 -15.61 -7.52
CA LYS A 145 12.11 -14.29 -6.93
C LYS A 145 13.18 -13.29 -7.38
N ILE A 146 12.72 -12.18 -7.92
CA ILE A 146 13.55 -11.06 -8.35
C ILE A 146 13.02 -9.82 -7.63
N GLY A 147 13.92 -9.04 -7.04
CA GLY A 147 13.59 -7.74 -6.48
C GLY A 147 14.66 -6.70 -6.81
N PHE A 148 14.58 -5.57 -6.11
CA PHE A 148 15.45 -4.43 -6.33
C PHE A 148 16.02 -3.94 -5.00
N ASN A 149 17.27 -3.48 -5.01
CA ASN A 149 17.85 -2.80 -3.85
C ASN A 149 17.46 -1.33 -3.77
N GLU A 150 17.93 -0.67 -2.72
CA GLU A 150 17.77 0.77 -2.46
C GLU A 150 18.31 1.66 -3.61
N LEU A 151 19.26 1.15 -4.40
CA LEU A 151 19.84 1.84 -5.56
C LEU A 151 19.14 1.50 -6.88
N GLY A 152 18.06 0.72 -6.86
CA GLY A 152 17.31 0.29 -8.05
C GLY A 152 17.99 -0.80 -8.88
N LYS A 153 19.02 -1.48 -8.36
CA LYS A 153 19.66 -2.62 -9.02
C LYS A 153 18.85 -3.90 -8.78
N MET A 154 18.69 -4.70 -9.83
CA MET A 154 18.05 -6.01 -9.76
C MET A 154 18.89 -6.98 -8.91
N ILE A 155 18.24 -7.68 -7.98
CA ILE A 155 18.83 -8.68 -7.07
C ILE A 155 17.91 -9.91 -7.00
N TYR A 156 18.51 -11.09 -6.89
CA TYR A 156 17.77 -12.34 -6.59
C TYR A 156 17.50 -12.45 -5.09
N ILE A 157 16.25 -12.72 -4.72
CA ILE A 157 15.76 -12.77 -3.32
C ILE A 157 15.63 -14.22 -2.84
#